data_AF-A0A2K0UDE6-F1
#
_entry.id   AF-A0A2K0UDE6-F1
#
_cell.length_a   1.000
_cell.length_b   1.000
_cell.length_c   1.000
_cell.angle_alpha   90.00
_cell.angle_beta   90.00
_cell.angle_gamma   90.00
#
_symmetry.space_group_name_H-M   'P 1'
#
loop_
_entity.id
_entity.type
_entity.pdbx_description
1 polymer ?
#
loop_
_entity_poly.entity_id
_entity_poly.type
_entity_poly.pdbx_seq_one_letter_code
_entity_poly.pdbx_strand_id
1 'polypeptide(L)'
;MRLQPAMIDAAVAGGGTHFYPSEFGSDTALDALKDFRYFQDKRMTRYHCVATAKLHPQFRYTYMLTAPFTEWTILPFHGVDRTAKKVVAYGTKDMPMNVTSLKDTVRYTVASTLLPLAEGQQKREIRVVGERTTFQRIIDTLAEIEGCEYETVYVPVEGALEKMDAARKAEDEEAELEWSARGLLNSGNAIVDGPYDNERLDPAPAETVKQTFERILRG
;
A
#
# COMPACT_ATOMS: atom_id res chain seq x y z
N MET A 1 1.01 -11.80 6.68
CA MET A 1 -0.22 -11.89 5.85
C MET A 1 -0.68 -13.33 5.64
N ARG A 2 0.20 -14.32 5.87
CA ARG A 2 -0.02 -15.77 5.78
C ARG A 2 -1.30 -16.37 6.37
N LEU A 3 -1.96 -15.72 7.34
CA LEU A 3 -3.14 -16.28 8.01
C LEU A 3 -4.47 -16.02 7.29
N GLN A 4 -4.49 -15.13 6.29
CA GLN A 4 -5.76 -14.74 5.65
C GLN A 4 -6.50 -15.87 4.92
N PRO A 5 -5.84 -16.88 4.29
CA PRO A 5 -6.56 -18.04 3.77
C PRO A 5 -7.44 -18.72 4.82
N ALA A 6 -6.89 -18.97 6.02
CA ALA A 6 -7.66 -19.55 7.12
C ALA A 6 -8.78 -18.62 7.62
N MET A 7 -8.57 -17.30 7.60
CA MET A 7 -9.62 -16.32 7.92
C MET A 7 -10.77 -16.34 6.90
N ILE A 8 -10.46 -16.53 5.62
CA ILE A 8 -11.46 -16.66 4.54
C ILE A 8 -12.27 -17.94 4.74
N ASP A 9 -11.61 -19.07 5.03
CA ASP A 9 -12.29 -20.35 5.29
C ASP A 9 -13.24 -20.23 6.49
N ALA A 10 -12.75 -19.63 7.59
CA ALA A 10 -13.56 -19.38 8.78
C ALA A 10 -14.73 -18.44 8.49
N ALA A 11 -14.53 -17.39 7.68
CA ALA A 11 -15.60 -16.47 7.30
C ALA A 11 -16.70 -17.18 6.50
N VAL A 12 -16.34 -18.01 5.52
CA VAL A 12 -17.31 -18.78 4.73
C VAL A 12 -18.05 -19.80 5.60
N ALA A 13 -17.33 -20.53 6.47
CA ALA A 13 -17.94 -21.49 7.40
C ALA A 13 -18.91 -20.81 8.36
N GLY A 14 -18.63 -19.56 8.76
CA GLY A 14 -19.51 -18.72 9.56
C GLY A 14 -20.66 -18.05 8.79
N GLY A 15 -20.82 -18.32 7.50
CA GLY A 15 -21.87 -17.74 6.65
C GLY A 15 -21.56 -16.35 6.10
N GLY A 16 -20.32 -15.87 6.24
CA GLY A 16 -19.85 -14.64 5.62
C GLY A 16 -19.86 -14.73 4.10
N THR A 17 -20.39 -13.70 3.45
CA THR A 17 -20.61 -13.67 1.98
C THR A 17 -19.72 -12.68 1.25
N HIS A 18 -19.04 -11.78 1.95
CA HIS A 18 -18.17 -10.78 1.34
C HIS A 18 -16.91 -10.56 2.18
N PHE A 19 -15.73 -10.75 1.59
CA PHE A 19 -14.44 -10.57 2.24
C PHE A 19 -13.61 -9.44 1.62
N TYR A 20 -12.97 -8.63 2.47
CA TYR A 20 -12.01 -7.61 2.06
C TYR A 20 -10.62 -8.03 2.55
N PRO A 21 -9.78 -8.68 1.70
CA PRO A 21 -8.44 -9.02 2.11
C PRO A 21 -7.58 -7.76 2.28
N SER A 22 -6.50 -7.90 3.04
CA SER A 22 -5.54 -6.85 3.38
C SER A 22 -4.66 -6.44 2.17
N GLU A 23 -5.28 -5.85 1.16
CA GLU A 23 -4.64 -5.38 -0.08
C GLU A 23 -4.02 -3.98 0.11
N PHE A 24 -4.82 -3.00 0.59
CA PHE A 24 -4.49 -1.62 0.98
C PHE A 24 -3.06 -1.13 0.69
N GLY A 25 -2.69 -1.08 -0.59
CA GLY A 25 -1.33 -0.80 -1.03
C GLY A 25 -1.23 -0.75 -2.55
N SER A 26 -0.03 -1.02 -3.07
CA SER A 26 0.25 -1.09 -4.52
C SER A 26 -0.55 -2.19 -5.21
N ASP A 27 -0.72 -2.06 -6.53
CA ASP A 27 -1.32 -3.11 -7.32
C ASP A 27 -0.36 -4.30 -7.50
N THR A 28 -0.60 -5.38 -6.75
CA THR A 28 0.21 -6.60 -6.85
C THR A 28 0.02 -7.37 -8.16
N ALA A 29 -0.84 -6.90 -9.07
CA ALA A 29 -1.01 -7.47 -10.41
C ALA A 29 0.02 -6.91 -11.42
N LEU A 30 0.77 -5.86 -11.08
CA LEU A 30 1.85 -5.35 -11.93
C LEU A 30 2.93 -6.43 -12.15
N ASP A 31 3.35 -6.62 -13.40
CA ASP A 31 4.32 -7.67 -13.76
C ASP A 31 5.66 -7.47 -13.02
N ALA A 32 6.08 -6.22 -12.84
CA ALA A 32 7.29 -5.85 -12.08
C ALA A 32 7.24 -6.29 -10.61
N LEU A 33 6.05 -6.58 -10.07
CA LEU A 33 5.84 -6.95 -8.67
C LEU A 33 5.52 -8.44 -8.47
N LYS A 34 5.44 -9.23 -9.55
CA LYS A 34 5.01 -10.64 -9.49
C LYS A 34 5.90 -11.52 -8.60
N ASP A 35 7.19 -11.22 -8.54
CA ASP A 35 8.18 -11.96 -7.75
C ASP A 35 8.61 -11.20 -6.49
N PHE A 36 8.00 -10.03 -6.22
CA PHE A 36 8.38 -9.19 -5.11
C PHE A 36 8.00 -9.87 -3.78
N ARG A 37 8.98 -10.11 -2.91
CA ARG A 37 8.85 -10.90 -1.67
C ARG A 37 7.74 -10.37 -0.76
N TYR A 38 7.69 -9.06 -0.55
CA TYR A 38 6.67 -8.40 0.27
C TYR A 38 5.22 -8.72 -0.14
N PHE A 39 4.99 -9.04 -1.43
CA PHE A 39 3.65 -9.33 -1.95
C PHE A 39 3.32 -10.82 -2.07
N GLN A 40 4.22 -11.72 -1.68
CA GLN A 40 4.02 -13.17 -1.82
C GLN A 40 2.76 -13.66 -1.08
N ASP A 41 2.64 -13.34 0.21
CA ASP A 41 1.47 -13.71 1.01
C ASP A 41 0.17 -13.08 0.47
N LYS A 42 0.25 -11.87 -0.11
CA LYS A 42 -0.91 -11.21 -0.72
C LYS A 42 -1.40 -12.01 -1.93
N ARG A 43 -0.48 -12.44 -2.79
CA ARG A 43 -0.80 -13.31 -3.94
C ARG A 43 -1.45 -14.63 -3.51
N MET A 44 -0.91 -15.26 -2.46
CA MET A 44 -1.52 -16.48 -1.90
C MET A 44 -2.95 -16.23 -1.41
N THR A 45 -3.19 -15.09 -0.76
CA THR A 45 -4.54 -14.66 -0.36
C THR A 45 -5.44 -14.46 -1.58
N ARG A 46 -4.96 -13.79 -2.65
CA ARG A 46 -5.73 -13.58 -3.88
C ARG A 46 -6.10 -14.91 -4.56
N TYR A 47 -5.19 -15.87 -4.62
CA TYR A 47 -5.47 -17.21 -5.14
C TYR A 47 -6.53 -17.92 -4.32
N HIS A 48 -6.45 -17.81 -2.99
CA HIS A 48 -7.44 -18.39 -2.09
C HIS A 48 -8.83 -17.77 -2.28
N CYS A 49 -8.93 -16.44 -2.43
CA CYS A 49 -10.20 -15.77 -2.75
C CYS A 49 -10.83 -16.30 -4.05
N VAL A 50 -10.02 -16.45 -5.11
CA VAL A 50 -10.49 -16.98 -6.41
C VAL A 50 -10.97 -18.42 -6.27
N ALA A 51 -10.22 -19.28 -5.58
CA ALA A 51 -10.60 -20.67 -5.35
C ALA A 51 -11.89 -20.77 -4.53
N THR A 52 -12.00 -19.98 -3.46
CA THR A 52 -13.17 -19.93 -2.58
C THR A 52 -14.42 -19.49 -3.35
N ALA A 53 -14.33 -18.42 -4.16
CA ALA A 53 -15.46 -17.94 -4.97
C ALA A 53 -15.99 -19.00 -5.97
N LYS A 54 -15.10 -19.82 -6.53
CA LYS A 54 -15.51 -20.94 -7.41
C LYS A 54 -16.29 -22.03 -6.67
N LEU A 55 -15.92 -22.32 -5.42
CA LEU A 55 -16.56 -23.34 -4.60
C LEU A 55 -17.85 -22.83 -3.93
N HIS A 56 -17.94 -21.53 -3.69
CA HIS A 56 -19.04 -20.89 -2.98
C HIS A 56 -19.63 -19.77 -3.85
N PRO A 57 -20.69 -20.04 -4.65
CA PRO A 57 -21.26 -19.07 -5.59
C PRO A 57 -21.69 -17.74 -4.95
N GLN A 58 -22.07 -17.75 -3.67
CA GLN A 58 -22.45 -16.56 -2.91
C GLN A 58 -21.28 -15.80 -2.28
N PHE A 59 -20.08 -16.37 -2.27
CA PHE A 59 -18.90 -15.71 -1.75
C PHE A 59 -18.40 -14.65 -2.74
N ARG A 60 -18.12 -13.46 -2.22
CA ARG A 60 -17.63 -12.31 -2.97
C ARG A 60 -16.42 -11.72 -2.26
N TYR A 61 -15.60 -11.01 -3.00
CA TYR A 61 -14.43 -10.33 -2.43
C TYR A 61 -14.14 -9.01 -3.13
N THR A 62 -13.52 -8.09 -2.39
CA THR A 62 -13.12 -6.77 -2.92
C THR A 62 -11.68 -6.45 -2.57
N TYR A 63 -10.87 -6.17 -3.59
CA TYR A 63 -9.51 -5.68 -3.42
C TYR A 63 -9.52 -4.15 -3.35
N MET A 64 -9.02 -3.60 -2.26
CA MET A 64 -8.79 -2.17 -2.09
C MET A 64 -7.35 -1.84 -2.48
N LEU A 65 -7.18 -1.14 -3.59
CA LEU A 65 -5.89 -0.67 -4.11
C LEU A 65 -5.80 0.82 -3.80
N THR A 66 -4.94 1.17 -2.84
CA THR A 66 -4.89 2.50 -2.25
C THR A 66 -3.54 3.20 -2.43
N ALA A 67 -2.56 2.48 -2.98
CA ALA A 67 -1.14 2.86 -2.91
C ALA A 67 -0.65 2.95 -1.43
N PRO A 68 0.64 3.25 -1.18
CA PRO A 68 1.16 3.50 0.16
C PRO A 68 0.39 4.57 0.93
N PHE A 69 0.33 4.41 2.25
CA PHE A 69 -0.26 5.43 3.11
C PHE A 69 0.65 6.65 3.24
N THR A 70 0.09 7.83 3.02
CA THR A 70 0.83 9.10 3.09
C THR A 70 1.56 9.24 4.44
N GLU A 71 0.88 8.94 5.55
CA GLU A 71 1.45 9.02 6.91
C GLU A 71 2.66 8.11 7.10
N TRP A 72 2.67 6.95 6.45
CA TRP A 72 3.74 5.98 6.63
C TRP A 72 5.01 6.39 5.93
N THR A 73 4.94 7.19 4.86
CA THR A 73 6.10 7.59 4.06
C THR A 73 7.19 8.34 4.84
N ILE A 74 6.85 8.91 6.01
CA ILE A 74 7.78 9.65 6.88
C ILE A 74 8.22 8.89 8.13
N LEU A 75 7.96 7.58 8.19
CA LEU A 75 8.40 6.73 9.30
C LEU A 75 9.87 6.34 9.16
N PRO A 76 10.57 6.05 10.28
CA PRO A 76 11.94 5.52 10.26
C PRO A 76 12.10 4.24 9.42
N PHE A 77 11.02 3.47 9.28
CA PHE A 77 10.95 2.32 8.38
C PHE A 77 11.31 2.66 6.93
N HIS A 78 10.97 3.85 6.44
CA HIS A 78 11.35 4.32 5.10
C HIS A 78 12.65 5.14 5.10
N GLY A 79 13.43 5.07 6.18
CA GLY A 79 14.71 5.75 6.33
C GLY A 79 14.61 7.23 6.64
N VAL A 80 13.45 7.72 7.07
CA VAL A 80 13.24 9.12 7.48
C VAL A 80 13.52 9.27 8.98
N ASP A 81 14.64 9.90 9.31
CA ASP A 81 14.99 10.31 10.67
C ASP A 81 14.68 11.81 10.85
N ARG A 82 13.52 12.08 11.46
CA ARG A 82 13.02 13.44 11.69
C ARG A 82 13.77 14.16 12.82
N THR A 83 14.50 13.45 13.68
CA THR A 83 15.28 14.06 14.76
C THR A 83 16.64 14.51 14.23
N ALA A 84 17.33 13.63 13.50
CA ALA A 84 18.62 13.94 12.89
C ALA A 84 18.50 14.78 11.61
N LYS A 85 17.28 14.95 11.07
CA LYS A 85 17.00 15.59 9.77
C LYS A 85 17.73 14.90 8.62
N LYS A 86 17.69 13.57 8.63
CA LYS A 86 18.35 12.72 7.63
C LYS A 86 17.36 11.76 6.98
N VAL A 87 17.56 11.50 5.69
CA VAL A 87 16.79 10.55 4.92
C VAL A 87 17.74 9.63 4.15
N VAL A 88 17.57 8.31 4.31
CA VAL A 88 18.25 7.30 3.48
C VAL A 88 17.19 6.49 2.74
N ALA A 89 17.04 6.76 1.45
CA ALA A 89 15.96 6.24 0.62
C ALA A 89 16.49 5.27 -0.44
N TYR A 90 15.89 4.09 -0.56
CA TYR A 90 16.24 3.12 -1.60
C TYR A 90 15.45 3.40 -2.89
N GLY A 91 16.14 3.52 -4.02
CA GLY A 91 15.56 3.88 -5.32
C GLY A 91 16.03 5.25 -5.81
N THR A 92 15.18 5.95 -6.57
CA THR A 92 15.54 7.26 -7.13
C THR A 92 14.58 8.35 -6.68
N LYS A 93 15.07 9.60 -6.73
CA LYS A 93 14.35 10.77 -6.20
C LYS A 93 13.07 11.13 -6.98
N ASP A 94 13.05 10.86 -8.29
CA ASP A 94 12.04 11.37 -9.22
C ASP A 94 11.08 10.28 -9.72
N MET A 95 11.16 9.05 -9.19
CA MET A 95 10.20 8.02 -9.59
C MET A 95 8.79 8.43 -9.15
N PRO A 96 7.79 8.32 -10.04
CA PRO A 96 6.42 8.60 -9.68
C PRO A 96 5.93 7.57 -8.66
N MET A 97 5.11 8.05 -7.74
CA MET A 97 4.37 7.21 -6.80
C MET A 97 2.97 7.78 -6.57
N ASN A 98 2.06 6.92 -6.15
CA ASN A 98 0.77 7.31 -5.61
C ASN A 98 0.81 7.19 -4.09
N VAL A 99 0.07 8.05 -3.40
CA VAL A 99 -0.16 7.94 -1.97
C VAL A 99 -1.62 8.27 -1.66
N THR A 100 -2.14 7.66 -0.61
CA THR A 100 -3.48 7.96 -0.09
C THR A 100 -3.40 8.08 1.42
N SER A 101 -4.01 9.10 2.02
CA SER A 101 -4.02 9.22 3.47
C SER A 101 -4.74 8.03 4.12
N LEU A 102 -4.38 7.67 5.35
CA LEU A 102 -5.12 6.67 6.14
C LEU A 102 -6.59 7.07 6.30
N LYS A 103 -6.85 8.36 6.53
CA LYS A 103 -8.20 8.92 6.65
C LYS A 103 -9.04 8.66 5.39
N ASP A 104 -8.48 8.93 4.21
CA ASP A 104 -9.19 8.69 2.96
C ASP A 104 -9.29 7.20 2.62
N THR A 105 -8.26 6.41 2.94
CA THR A 105 -8.31 4.95 2.83
C THR A 105 -9.52 4.40 3.59
N VAL A 106 -9.71 4.81 4.84
CA VAL A 106 -10.88 4.40 5.64
C VAL A 106 -12.17 4.91 5.02
N ARG A 107 -12.23 6.21 4.66
CA ARG A 107 -13.40 6.83 4.02
C ARG A 107 -13.88 6.04 2.81
N TYR A 108 -12.98 5.78 1.86
CA TYR A 108 -13.29 5.06 0.63
C TYR A 108 -13.60 3.57 0.86
N THR A 109 -12.91 2.93 1.81
CA THR A 109 -13.20 1.53 2.17
C THR A 109 -14.62 1.41 2.73
N VAL A 110 -15.02 2.28 3.66
CA VAL A 110 -16.37 2.27 4.24
C VAL A 110 -17.40 2.59 3.17
N ALA A 111 -17.20 3.63 2.36
CA ALA A 111 -18.09 3.97 1.25
C ALA A 111 -18.28 2.78 0.29
N SER A 112 -17.22 2.00 0.05
CA SER A 112 -17.30 0.85 -0.85
C SER A 112 -18.23 -0.27 -0.39
N THR A 113 -18.48 -0.38 0.92
CA THR A 113 -19.36 -1.41 1.47
C THR A 113 -20.82 -1.18 1.10
N LEU A 114 -21.18 0.06 0.74
CA LEU A 114 -22.52 0.45 0.31
C LEU A 114 -22.73 0.26 -1.20
N LEU A 115 -21.66 0.00 -1.94
CA LEU A 115 -21.77 -0.21 -3.38
C LEU A 115 -22.30 -1.61 -3.68
N PRO A 116 -23.38 -1.74 -4.47
CA PRO A 116 -23.83 -3.05 -4.92
C PRO A 116 -22.76 -3.71 -5.78
N LEU A 117 -22.74 -5.04 -5.75
CA LEU A 117 -22.04 -5.85 -6.75
C LEU A 117 -23.04 -6.19 -7.86
N ALA A 118 -22.58 -6.18 -9.11
CA ALA A 118 -23.42 -6.61 -10.22
C ALA A 118 -23.83 -8.08 -10.05
N GLU A 119 -24.96 -8.46 -10.65
CA GLU A 119 -25.40 -9.85 -10.61
C GLU A 119 -24.32 -10.78 -11.20
N GLY A 120 -24.02 -11.88 -10.49
CA GLY A 120 -22.93 -12.80 -10.86
C GLY A 120 -21.50 -12.29 -10.59
N GLN A 121 -21.32 -11.04 -10.14
CA GLN A 121 -19.99 -10.50 -9.84
C GLN A 121 -19.48 -10.97 -8.47
N GLN A 122 -18.47 -11.83 -8.48
CA GLN A 122 -17.79 -12.31 -7.26
C GLN A 122 -16.54 -11.50 -6.91
N LYS A 123 -15.87 -10.91 -7.90
CA LYS A 123 -14.66 -10.11 -7.73
C LYS A 123 -14.95 -8.65 -8.03
N ARG A 124 -14.48 -7.76 -7.15
CA ARG A 124 -14.40 -6.31 -7.41
C ARG A 124 -13.02 -5.79 -7.03
N GLU A 125 -12.50 -4.88 -7.83
CA GLU A 125 -11.32 -4.09 -7.51
C GLU A 125 -11.76 -2.65 -7.38
N ILE A 126 -11.26 -1.98 -6.35
CA ILE A 126 -11.52 -0.56 -6.11
C ILE A 126 -10.18 0.13 -6.02
N ARG A 127 -10.00 1.16 -6.84
CA ARG A 127 -8.75 1.89 -6.97
C ARG A 127 -8.96 3.31 -6.48
N VAL A 128 -8.30 3.69 -5.41
CA VAL A 128 -8.37 5.06 -4.89
C VAL A 128 -6.96 5.61 -4.70
N VAL A 129 -6.75 6.83 -5.17
CA VAL A 129 -5.48 7.53 -5.06
C VAL A 129 -5.73 8.91 -4.49
N GLY A 130 -4.99 9.30 -3.45
CA GLY A 130 -5.04 10.64 -2.90
C GLY A 130 -4.27 11.64 -3.74
N GLU A 131 -2.96 11.41 -3.88
CA GLU A 131 -2.05 12.25 -4.64
C GLU A 131 -1.08 11.41 -5.47
N ARG A 132 -0.74 11.90 -6.67
CA ARG A 132 0.39 11.41 -7.46
C ARG A 132 1.57 12.37 -7.25
N THR A 133 2.69 11.84 -6.79
CA THR A 133 3.84 12.62 -6.35
C THR A 133 5.15 11.87 -6.58
N THR A 134 6.24 12.34 -5.99
CA THR A 134 7.53 11.63 -5.87
C THR A 134 7.96 11.65 -4.41
N PHE A 135 8.86 10.74 -4.03
CA PHE A 135 9.36 10.72 -2.64
C PHE A 135 10.11 12.01 -2.28
N GLN A 136 10.86 12.59 -3.22
CA GLN A 136 11.49 13.88 -2.97
C GLN A 136 10.47 14.96 -2.63
N ARG A 137 9.35 15.05 -3.37
CA ARG A 137 8.29 16.03 -3.08
C ARG A 137 7.64 15.80 -1.70
N ILE A 138 7.55 14.56 -1.26
CA ILE A 138 7.08 14.22 0.10
C ILE A 138 8.06 14.80 1.15
N ILE A 139 9.36 14.57 0.98
CA ILE A 139 10.39 15.10 1.90
C ILE A 139 10.42 16.63 1.86
N ASP A 140 10.30 17.25 0.69
CA ASP A 140 10.24 18.72 0.56
C ASP A 140 9.01 19.29 1.29
N THR A 141 7.86 18.61 1.18
CA THR A 141 6.63 19.01 1.90
C THR A 141 6.79 18.87 3.41
N LEU A 142 7.43 17.79 3.87
CA LEU A 142 7.75 17.60 5.28
C LEU A 142 8.67 18.72 5.80
N ALA A 143 9.73 19.03 5.06
CA ALA A 143 10.69 20.08 5.35
C ALA A 143 10.02 21.46 5.46
N GLU A 144 9.12 21.80 4.52
CA GLU A 144 8.32 23.02 4.54
C GLU A 144 7.48 23.14 5.82
N ILE A 145 6.79 22.06 6.20
CA ILE A 145 5.87 22.07 7.35
C ILE A 145 6.63 22.20 8.67
N GLU A 146 7.79 21.56 8.78
CA GLU A 146 8.66 21.60 9.96
C GLU A 146 9.57 22.83 10.02
N GLY A 147 9.70 23.58 8.92
CA GLY A 147 10.58 24.74 8.85
C GLY A 147 12.07 24.38 8.93
N CYS A 148 12.47 23.26 8.34
CA CYS A 148 13.86 22.78 8.32
C CYS A 148 14.27 22.26 6.95
N GLU A 149 15.52 21.79 6.82
CA GLU A 149 16.01 21.06 5.65
C GLU A 149 16.35 19.62 6.05
N TYR A 150 16.25 18.68 5.11
CA TYR A 150 16.63 17.29 5.29
C TYR A 150 17.82 16.92 4.42
N GLU A 151 18.86 16.35 5.02
CA GLU A 151 19.95 15.70 4.29
C GLU A 151 19.42 14.38 3.71
N THR A 152 19.22 14.34 2.39
CA THR A 152 18.63 13.17 1.72
C THR A 152 19.67 12.45 0.85
N VAL A 153 19.85 11.16 1.11
CA VAL A 153 20.71 10.26 0.35
C VAL A 153 19.85 9.19 -0.31
N TYR A 154 19.94 9.11 -1.64
CA TYR A 154 19.34 8.03 -2.42
C TYR A 154 20.37 6.94 -2.68
N VAL A 155 20.02 5.71 -2.34
CA VAL A 155 20.86 4.53 -2.56
C VAL A 155 20.19 3.58 -3.56
N PRO A 156 20.96 2.83 -4.37
CA PRO A 156 20.40 1.88 -5.32
C PRO A 156 19.51 0.82 -4.64
N VAL A 157 18.45 0.37 -5.32
CA VAL A 157 17.50 -0.63 -4.79
C VAL A 157 18.21 -1.95 -4.47
N GLU A 158 19.27 -2.27 -5.20
CA GLU A 158 20.13 -3.44 -5.02
C GLU A 158 20.63 -3.56 -3.58
N GLY A 159 20.97 -2.44 -2.93
CA GLY A 159 21.41 -2.46 -1.53
C GLY A 159 20.32 -2.88 -0.53
N ALA A 160 19.03 -2.72 -0.87
CA ALA A 160 17.94 -3.28 -0.08
C ALA A 160 17.77 -4.78 -0.37
N LEU A 161 17.94 -5.20 -1.62
CA LEU A 161 17.85 -6.60 -2.03
C LEU A 161 18.96 -7.46 -1.42
N GLU A 162 20.18 -6.93 -1.31
CA GLU A 162 21.30 -7.60 -0.62
C GLU A 162 21.00 -7.84 0.86
N LYS A 163 20.44 -6.82 1.54
CA LYS A 163 20.04 -6.93 2.95
C LYS A 163 18.86 -7.87 3.16
N MET A 164 17.89 -7.87 2.23
CA MET A 164 16.80 -8.84 2.19
C MET A 164 17.34 -10.27 2.06
N ASP A 165 18.28 -10.51 1.15
CA ASP A 165 18.89 -11.83 0.96
C ASP A 165 19.70 -12.28 2.19
N ALA A 166 20.43 -11.36 2.82
CA ALA A 166 21.14 -11.64 4.07
C ALA A 166 20.18 -12.01 5.21
N ALA A 167 19.08 -11.27 5.37
CA ALA A 167 18.03 -11.57 6.35
C ALA A 167 17.38 -12.93 6.10
N ARG A 168 17.06 -13.23 4.83
CA ARG A 168 16.54 -14.54 4.41
C ARG A 168 17.48 -15.69 4.79
N LYS A 169 18.79 -15.55 4.54
CA LYS A 169 19.81 -16.54 4.91
C LYS A 169 19.96 -16.71 6.42
N ALA A 170 19.66 -15.67 7.18
CA ALA A 170 19.64 -15.68 8.63
C ALA A 170 18.30 -16.15 9.22
N GLU A 171 17.32 -16.53 8.39
CA GLU A 171 15.97 -16.92 8.79
C GLU A 171 15.20 -15.83 9.55
N ASP A 172 15.56 -14.55 9.32
CA ASP A 172 14.87 -13.39 9.87
C ASP A 172 13.80 -12.90 8.90
N GLU A 173 12.59 -13.46 9.05
CA GLU A 173 11.45 -13.14 8.18
C GLU A 173 11.00 -11.68 8.29
N GLU A 174 11.10 -11.08 9.48
CA GLU A 174 10.70 -9.68 9.71
C GLU A 174 11.63 -8.74 8.95
N ALA A 175 12.94 -8.92 9.12
CA ALA A 175 13.93 -8.14 8.38
C ALA A 175 13.87 -8.40 6.87
N GLU A 176 13.64 -9.65 6.43
CA GLU A 176 13.45 -9.97 5.00
C GLU A 176 12.29 -9.15 4.41
N LEU A 177 11.12 -9.13 5.07
CA LEU A 177 9.96 -8.37 4.64
C LEU A 177 10.21 -6.86 4.67
N GLU A 178 10.86 -6.36 5.71
CA GLU A 178 11.23 -4.95 5.83
C GLU A 178 12.13 -4.49 4.68
N TRP A 179 13.23 -5.21 4.42
CA TRP A 179 14.16 -4.86 3.35
C TRP A 179 13.51 -4.98 1.97
N SER A 180 12.63 -5.97 1.76
CA SER A 180 11.81 -6.03 0.56
C SER A 180 10.95 -4.77 0.41
N ALA A 181 10.19 -4.37 1.44
CA ALA A 181 9.30 -3.22 1.38
C ALA A 181 10.04 -1.87 1.18
N ARG A 182 11.21 -1.69 1.79
CA ARG A 182 12.03 -0.46 1.66
C ARG A 182 12.41 -0.16 0.21
N GLY A 183 12.61 -1.18 -0.61
CA GLY A 183 12.91 -1.04 -2.04
C GLY A 183 11.71 -0.64 -2.91
N LEU A 184 10.48 -0.68 -2.39
CA LEU A 184 9.28 -0.48 -3.20
C LEU A 184 8.98 1.00 -3.46
N LEU A 185 9.02 1.83 -2.42
CA LEU A 185 8.41 3.17 -2.41
C LEU A 185 8.94 4.07 -3.54
N ASN A 186 10.25 4.01 -3.80
CA ASN A 186 10.94 4.87 -4.76
C ASN A 186 11.44 4.10 -6.00
N SER A 187 10.86 2.92 -6.25
CA SER A 187 11.18 2.09 -7.42
C SER A 187 10.39 2.47 -8.68
N GLY A 188 9.36 3.30 -8.54
CA GLY A 188 8.36 3.56 -9.58
C GLY A 188 7.24 2.52 -9.66
N ASN A 189 7.26 1.50 -8.81
CA ASN A 189 6.21 0.48 -8.71
C ASN A 189 5.22 0.74 -7.56
N ALA A 190 5.37 1.85 -6.83
CA ALA A 190 4.40 2.33 -5.84
C ALA A 190 3.24 3.08 -6.50
N ILE A 191 2.68 2.48 -7.56
CA ILE A 191 1.66 3.08 -8.42
C ILE A 191 0.39 2.21 -8.35
N VAL A 192 -0.75 2.87 -8.43
CA VAL A 192 -2.04 2.25 -8.74
C VAL A 192 -2.53 2.95 -10.00
N ASP A 193 -2.59 2.22 -11.11
CA ASP A 193 -3.05 2.77 -12.37
C ASP A 193 -4.57 2.95 -12.38
N GLY A 194 -5.07 3.95 -13.11
CA GLY A 194 -6.51 4.20 -13.25
C GLY A 194 -7.25 3.13 -14.08
N PRO A 195 -8.59 3.25 -14.21
CA PRO A 195 -9.42 4.35 -13.70
C PRO A 195 -9.57 4.35 -12.17
N TYR A 196 -9.73 5.54 -11.59
CA TYR A 196 -9.92 5.72 -10.15
C TYR A 196 -11.40 5.78 -9.77
N ASP A 197 -11.72 5.21 -8.62
CA ASP A 197 -13.06 5.15 -8.04
C ASP A 197 -13.35 6.32 -7.08
N ASN A 198 -12.41 7.25 -6.87
CA ASN A 198 -12.53 8.34 -5.89
C ASN A 198 -13.90 9.04 -5.98
N GLU A 199 -14.20 9.68 -7.11
CA GLU A 199 -15.44 10.46 -7.29
C GLU A 199 -16.71 9.60 -7.20
N ARG A 200 -16.62 8.34 -7.61
CA ARG A 200 -17.73 7.37 -7.55
C ARG A 200 -18.07 6.98 -6.11
N LEU A 201 -17.09 6.99 -5.23
CA LEU A 201 -17.24 6.64 -3.81
C LEU A 201 -17.60 7.87 -2.96
N ASP A 202 -16.91 8.97 -3.19
CA ASP A 202 -17.13 10.25 -2.53
C ASP A 202 -16.60 11.38 -3.44
N PRO A 203 -17.45 12.34 -3.87
CA PRO A 203 -17.01 13.45 -4.73
C PRO A 203 -16.10 14.45 -4.00
N ALA A 204 -15.97 14.38 -2.67
CA ALA A 204 -15.02 15.21 -1.95
C ALA A 204 -13.57 14.84 -2.33
N PRO A 205 -12.69 15.83 -2.58
CA PRO A 205 -11.31 15.55 -2.90
C PRO A 205 -10.63 14.78 -1.76
N ALA A 206 -9.66 13.96 -2.11
CA ALA A 206 -8.77 13.32 -1.15
C ALA A 206 -7.78 14.34 -0.55
N GLU A 207 -7.27 14.06 0.63
CA GLU A 207 -6.20 14.85 1.26
C GLU A 207 -4.93 14.78 0.41
N THR A 208 -4.33 15.95 0.20
CA THR A 208 -2.97 16.05 -0.32
C THR A 208 -1.95 15.58 0.72
N VAL A 209 -0.70 15.36 0.29
CA VAL A 209 0.43 15.10 1.19
C VAL A 209 0.55 16.21 2.23
N LYS A 210 0.48 17.47 1.79
CA LYS A 210 0.57 18.63 2.67
C LYS A 210 -0.54 18.65 3.73
N GLN A 211 -1.80 18.46 3.32
CA GLN A 211 -2.93 18.42 4.24
C GLN A 211 -2.81 17.27 5.25
N THR A 212 -2.36 16.11 4.78
CA THR A 212 -2.10 14.96 5.66
C THR A 212 -1.04 15.27 6.70
N PHE A 213 0.09 15.86 6.29
CA PHE A 213 1.19 16.19 7.20
C PHE A 213 0.84 17.31 8.17
N GLU A 214 0.16 18.36 7.71
CA GLU A 214 -0.36 19.41 8.61
C GLU A 214 -1.24 18.80 9.69
N ARG A 215 -2.14 17.87 9.34
CA ARG A 215 -3.02 17.17 10.28
C ARG A 215 -2.26 16.34 11.33
N ILE A 216 -1.25 15.56 10.93
CA ILE A 216 -0.57 14.64 11.86
C ILE A 216 0.60 15.27 12.63
N LEU A 217 1.13 16.41 12.16
CA LEU A 217 2.28 17.08 12.76
C LEU A 217 1.92 18.31 13.58
N ARG A 218 0.79 18.97 13.26
CA ARG A 218 0.31 20.16 13.98
C ARG A 218 -0.99 19.93 14.74
N GLY A 219 -1.61 18.76 14.57
CA GLY A 219 -2.84 18.34 15.25
C GLY A 219 -2.61 17.80 16.65
#